data_AF-A0ABC9NN74-F1
#
_entry.id   AF-A0ABC9NN74-F1
#
_cell.length_a   1.000
_cell.length_b   1.000
_cell.length_c   1.000
_cell.angle_alpha   90.00
_cell.angle_beta   90.00
_cell.angle_gamma   90.00
#
_symmetry.space_group_name_H-M   'P 1'
#
loop_
_entity.id
_entity.type
_entity.pdbx_description
1 polymer ?
#
loop_
_entity_poly.entity_id
_entity_poly.type
_entity_poly.pdbx_seq_one_letter_code
_entity_poly.pdbx_strand_id
1 'polypeptide(L)' 'MLMTHETATVPVNALGTKFCDASAHRTLIKGGLDFMLDGI' A
#
# COMPACT_ATOMS: atom_id res chain seq x y z
N MET A 1 -1.31 11.21 0.16
CA MET A 1 -0.51 10.72 -0.98
C MET A 1 0.01 9.34 -0.63
N LEU A 2 -0.06 8.36 -1.53
CA LEU A 2 0.44 7.00 -1.30
C LEU A 2 1.76 6.84 -2.06
N MET A 3 2.85 6.56 -1.35
CA MET A 3 4.19 6.46 -1.94
C MET A 3 4.41 5.07 -2.53
N THR A 4 3.59 4.66 -3.52
CA THR A 4 3.59 3.30 -4.05
C THR A 4 4.97 2.87 -4.55
N HIS A 5 5.75 3.79 -5.13
CA HIS A 5 7.13 3.56 -5.58
C HIS A 5 8.13 3.23 -4.46
N GLU A 6 7.79 3.50 -3.20
CA GLU A 6 8.59 3.17 -2.01
C GLU A 6 8.10 1.87 -1.33
N THR A 7 7.26 1.08 -2.00
CA THR A 7 6.74 -0.18 -1.44
C THR A 7 7.89 -1.12 -1.09
N ALA A 8 7.95 -1.52 0.19
CA ALA A 8 8.99 -2.39 0.72
C ALA A 8 8.40 -3.41 1.71
N THR A 9 9.14 -4.50 1.93
CA THR A 9 8.78 -5.49 2.96
C THR A 9 9.20 -4.99 4.33
N VAL A 10 8.30 -5.12 5.32
CA VAL A 10 8.57 -4.78 6.72
C VAL A 10 8.21 -5.98 7.60
N PRO A 11 9.07 -6.37 8.57
CA PRO A 11 8.76 -7.41 9.54
C PRO A 11 7.51 -7.07 10.37
N VAL A 12 6.66 -8.07 10.65
CA VAL A 12 5.41 -7.86 11.41
C VAL A 12 5.68 -7.30 12.81
N ASN A 13 6.79 -7.69 13.45
CA ASN A 13 7.18 -7.18 14.77
C ASN A 13 7.68 -5.72 14.76
N ALA A 14 7.93 -5.12 13.59
CA ALA A 14 8.25 -3.71 13.45
C ALA A 14 7.00 -2.83 13.25
N LEU A 15 5.81 -3.43 13.06
CA LEU A 15 4.56 -2.69 12.94
C LEU A 15 4.11 -2.19 14.32
N GLY A 16 3.73 -0.91 14.40
CA GLY A 16 3.12 -0.33 15.59
C GLY A 16 1.64 -0.70 15.76
N THR A 17 0.95 0.04 16.62
CA THR A 17 -0.50 -0.13 16.85
C THR A 17 -1.31 0.26 15.60
N LYS A 18 -2.41 -0.45 15.29
CA LYS A 18 -3.34 -0.06 14.23
C LYS A 18 -3.87 1.35 14.48
N PHE A 19 -3.70 2.24 13.52
CA PHE A 19 -4.17 3.63 13.60
C PHE A 19 -5.47 3.85 12.81
N CYS A 20 -5.58 3.28 11.60
CA CYS A 20 -6.73 3.48 10.72
C CYS A 20 -7.05 2.23 9.89
N ASP A 21 -8.19 2.28 9.18
CA ASP A 21 -8.61 1.26 8.21
C ASP A 21 -8.74 1.89 6.81
N ALA A 22 -7.90 1.45 5.88
CA ALA A 22 -7.88 1.97 4.52
C ALA A 22 -8.76 1.18 3.54
N SER A 23 -9.56 0.22 4.01
CA SER A 23 -10.31 -0.71 3.15
C SER A 23 -11.26 -0.02 2.17
N ALA A 24 -11.80 1.16 2.51
CA ALA A 24 -12.63 1.96 1.61
C ALA A 24 -11.90 2.40 0.32
N HIS A 25 -10.57 2.43 0.33
CA HIS A 25 -9.74 2.87 -0.79
C HIS A 25 -9.09 1.69 -1.54
N ARG A 26 -9.58 0.45 -1.32
CA ARG A 26 -8.99 -0.76 -1.89
C ARG A 26 -8.79 -0.70 -3.40
N THR A 27 -9.75 -0.14 -4.14
CA THR A 27 -9.66 0.01 -5.60
C THR A 27 -8.51 0.94 -6.01
N LEU A 28 -8.32 2.04 -5.30
CA LEU A 28 -7.23 2.99 -5.56
C LEU A 28 -5.87 2.38 -5.21
N ILE A 29 -5.77 1.66 -4.08
CA ILE A 29 -4.54 0.99 -3.65
C ILE A 29 -4.14 -0.09 -4.67
N LYS A 30 -5.10 -0.91 -5.12
CA LYS A 30 -4.87 -1.91 -6.16
C LYS A 30 -4.41 -1.26 -7.47
N GLY A 31 -5.11 -0.24 -7.94
CA GLY A 31 -4.75 0.43 -9.20
C GLY A 31 -3.35 1.03 -9.17
N GLY A 32 -2.91 1.59 -8.04
CA GLY A 32 -1.54 2.08 -7.88
C GLY A 32 -0.49 0.97 -7.94
N LEU A 33 -0.77 -0.19 -7.34
CA LEU A 33 0.12 -1.35 -7.38
C LEU A 33 0.18 -1.96 -8.79
N ASP A 34 -0.98 -2.16 -9.43
CA ASP A 34 -1.08 -2.66 -10.81
C ASP A 34 -0.29 -1.74 -11.76
N PHE A 35 -0.45 -0.42 -11.64
CA PHE A 35 0.33 0.52 -12.46
C PHE A 35 1.84 0.41 -12.23
N MET A 36 2.28 0.21 -10.99
CA MET A 36 3.71 0.09 -10.68
C MET A 36 4.31 -1.23 -11.20
N LEU A 37 3.54 -2.32 -11.20
CA LEU A 37 4.01 -3.66 -11.59
C LEU A 37 3.85 -3.93 -13.08
N ASP A 38 2.69 -3.58 -13.63
CA ASP A 38 2.26 -3.95 -14.98
C ASP A 38 2.37 -2.77 -15.97
N GLY A 39 2.47 -1.53 -15.47
CA GLY A 39 2.52 -0.33 -16.30
C GLY A 39 1.15 0.14 -16.78
N ILE A 40 1.09 0.63 -18.03
CA ILE A 40 -0.15 1.06 -18.72
C ILE A 40 -0.69 -0.09 -19.58
#